data_AF-A0A367KCV8-F1
#
_entry.id   AF-A0A367KCV8-F1
#
_cell.length_a   1.000
_cell.length_b   1.000
_cell.length_c   1.000
_cell.angle_alpha   90.00
_cell.angle_beta   90.00
_cell.angle_gamma   90.00
#
_symmetry.space_group_name_H-M   'P 1'
#
loop_
_entity.id
_entity.type
_entity.pdbx_description
1 polymer ?
#
loop_
_entity_poly.entity_id
_entity_poly.type
_entity_poly.pdbx_seq_one_letter_code
_entity_poly.pdbx_strand_id
1 'polypeptide(L)'
;MSLFITVGSTGFDDLIKETTSPSFLESLASNGIHKIRYQYGSSESIFIHQLQAYHGPVLNIDGYSYKQSITEDIEQADMMISHAGSGTILQALRLNKKLIVVVNLTLMDNHQYELAHAMAAENYVICSDISQLKTTIQEMNHCVLKPFPKANPKAFASIVYAQSTTTLLNNDQITSSSVSIGSYTYFYFTLFSSTQLFARDYPIIYLTTTTCSQPQSSDFNEQVPPLQVYVSTSSSNKLPGPHQGITVENGLNGLTQWQSDGTSSQLWIAVGAPSLQGSWTGNWTFEIGVSTHQPMHVVYTNNQPYLLLDDTDRNNALFLSSPFSGTAPNTSLLIASHLPTELSYSLCAIRLNTVPNYAVNTTITTRGYTNTTKQQFMVSNLVQDTTYTAYMAQTTQGLTGITMPVSVTTKMDANCRIIYDLPFCNQVAYSVPINPDTFNTDNQWDLAYQYDTQALEKFEPFSVALSQFNCETTQYSLVRNCTDCYRDYKAWLCSVTIPRCTDASSSGDLTQGTDDVVAAPALQDISVNASRNPWVDNTLNPGEWTELLPCIDLCYHVVQSCPPFMQFYCPTGDLATVQYGYWQQGTVHVNSTTH
;
A
#
# COMPACT_ATOMS: atom_id res chain seq x y z
N MET A 1 -20.75 -35.49 -52.02
CA MET A 1 -20.29 -35.34 -50.62
C MET A 1 -20.97 -36.38 -49.75
N SER A 2 -20.31 -36.83 -48.67
CA SER A 2 -20.85 -37.74 -47.65
C SER A 2 -21.21 -37.00 -46.37
N LEU A 3 -22.39 -37.30 -45.82
CA LEU A 3 -22.91 -36.70 -44.60
C LEU A 3 -23.10 -37.76 -43.51
N PHE A 4 -22.58 -37.49 -42.31
CA PHE A 4 -22.80 -38.32 -41.13
C PHE A 4 -23.68 -37.60 -40.11
N ILE A 5 -24.77 -38.23 -39.69
CA ILE A 5 -25.73 -37.67 -38.74
C ILE A 5 -25.73 -38.54 -37.49
N THR A 6 -25.52 -37.95 -36.32
CA THR A 6 -25.53 -38.66 -35.04
C THR A 6 -26.36 -37.96 -33.98
N VAL A 7 -27.15 -38.75 -33.25
CA VAL A 7 -27.86 -38.30 -32.04
C VAL A 7 -26.96 -38.33 -30.78
N GLY A 8 -25.74 -38.84 -30.89
CA GLY A 8 -24.84 -39.04 -29.75
C GLY A 8 -25.20 -40.28 -28.93
N SER A 9 -24.94 -40.24 -27.62
CA SER A 9 -25.23 -41.34 -26.68
C SER A 9 -26.65 -41.28 -26.08
N THR A 10 -27.34 -40.16 -26.25
CA THR A 10 -28.72 -39.93 -25.81
C THR A 10 -29.58 -39.81 -27.06
N GLY A 11 -30.60 -40.66 -27.22
CA GLY A 11 -31.48 -40.61 -28.40
C GLY A 11 -32.09 -39.21 -28.61
N PHE A 12 -32.31 -38.83 -29.87
CA PHE A 12 -32.91 -37.55 -30.22
C PHE A 12 -33.89 -37.71 -31.38
N ASP A 13 -35.11 -38.06 -31.02
CA ASP A 13 -36.18 -38.41 -31.96
C ASP A 13 -36.51 -37.26 -32.93
N ASP A 14 -36.55 -36.02 -32.43
CA ASP A 14 -36.88 -34.85 -33.25
C ASP A 14 -35.82 -34.57 -34.33
N LEU A 15 -34.53 -34.77 -34.02
CA LEU A 15 -33.47 -34.63 -35.01
C LEU A 15 -33.60 -35.69 -36.10
N ILE A 16 -33.86 -36.95 -35.75
CA ILE A 16 -34.08 -38.01 -36.75
C ILE A 16 -35.33 -37.72 -37.58
N LYS A 17 -36.40 -37.26 -36.94
CA LYS A 17 -37.67 -36.94 -37.62
C LYS A 17 -37.52 -35.81 -38.63
N GLU A 18 -36.76 -34.76 -38.31
CA GLU A 18 -36.52 -33.62 -39.21
C GLU A 18 -35.53 -34.00 -40.32
N THR A 19 -34.44 -34.68 -39.97
CA THR A 19 -33.38 -35.05 -40.92
C THR A 19 -33.77 -36.18 -41.86
N THR A 20 -34.84 -36.93 -41.57
CA THR A 20 -35.44 -37.92 -42.49
C THR A 20 -36.66 -37.38 -43.24
N SER A 21 -37.07 -36.13 -42.99
CA SER A 21 -38.19 -35.53 -43.68
C SER A 21 -37.91 -35.38 -45.19
N PRO A 22 -38.93 -35.57 -46.07
CA PRO A 22 -38.73 -35.47 -47.51
C PRO A 22 -38.12 -34.13 -47.94
N SER A 23 -38.60 -33.07 -47.29
CA SER A 23 -38.21 -31.70 -47.57
C SER A 23 -36.74 -31.41 -47.24
N PHE A 24 -36.18 -32.08 -46.23
CA PHE A 24 -34.78 -31.98 -45.84
C PHE A 24 -33.88 -32.80 -46.77
N LEU A 25 -34.27 -34.03 -47.09
CA LEU A 25 -33.55 -34.91 -48.01
C LEU A 25 -33.44 -34.32 -49.42
N GLU A 26 -34.49 -33.64 -49.92
CA GLU A 26 -34.44 -32.88 -51.18
C GLU A 26 -33.45 -31.71 -51.13
N SER A 27 -33.37 -31.01 -49.99
CA SER A 27 -32.39 -29.93 -49.78
C SER A 27 -30.95 -30.46 -49.80
N LEU A 28 -30.71 -31.63 -49.18
CA LEU A 28 -29.40 -32.30 -49.22
C LEU A 28 -29.00 -32.71 -50.64
N ALA A 29 -29.92 -33.31 -51.39
CA ALA A 29 -29.68 -33.71 -52.77
C ALA A 29 -29.33 -32.50 -53.66
N SER A 30 -30.03 -31.37 -53.46
CA SER A 30 -29.77 -30.11 -54.18
C SER A 30 -28.41 -29.49 -53.84
N ASN A 31 -27.84 -29.82 -52.68
CA ASN A 31 -26.51 -29.40 -52.22
C ASN A 31 -25.39 -30.40 -52.57
N GLY A 32 -25.66 -31.43 -53.40
CA GLY A 32 -24.63 -32.39 -53.87
C GLY A 32 -24.25 -33.48 -52.85
N ILE A 33 -25.09 -33.70 -51.85
CA ILE A 33 -24.93 -34.77 -50.85
C ILE A 33 -25.74 -35.99 -51.30
N HIS A 34 -25.06 -37.08 -51.63
CA HIS A 34 -25.69 -38.29 -52.18
C HIS A 34 -25.52 -39.54 -51.30
N LYS A 35 -24.63 -39.48 -50.31
CA LYS A 35 -24.36 -40.57 -49.36
C LYS A 35 -24.57 -40.05 -47.95
N ILE A 36 -25.52 -40.65 -47.23
CA ILE A 36 -25.88 -40.23 -45.87
C ILE A 36 -25.80 -41.45 -44.96
N ARG A 37 -25.14 -41.30 -43.82
CA ARG A 37 -25.09 -42.33 -42.79
C ARG A 37 -25.65 -41.79 -41.48
N TYR A 38 -26.63 -42.52 -40.92
CA TYR A 38 -27.29 -42.18 -39.67
C TYR A 38 -26.81 -43.08 -38.54
N GLN A 39 -26.51 -42.48 -37.41
CA GLN A 39 -26.56 -43.14 -36.11
C GLN A 39 -27.85 -42.69 -35.43
N TYR A 40 -28.90 -43.51 -35.52
CA TYR A 40 -30.22 -43.19 -34.99
C TYR A 40 -30.41 -43.59 -33.51
N GLY A 41 -29.48 -44.35 -32.92
CA GLY A 41 -29.55 -44.72 -31.51
C GLY A 41 -30.84 -45.49 -31.18
N SER A 42 -31.62 -44.98 -30.22
CA SER A 42 -32.92 -45.55 -29.82
C SER A 42 -34.08 -45.19 -30.77
N SER A 43 -33.88 -44.31 -31.75
CA SER A 43 -34.91 -43.77 -32.64
C SER A 43 -35.16 -44.64 -33.90
N GLU A 44 -34.87 -45.94 -33.84
CA GLU A 44 -34.90 -46.87 -34.98
C GLU A 44 -36.28 -46.97 -35.65
N SER A 45 -37.34 -47.04 -34.87
CA SER A 45 -38.72 -47.14 -35.37
C SER A 45 -39.12 -45.93 -36.23
N ILE A 46 -38.68 -44.74 -35.84
CA ILE A 46 -38.92 -43.48 -36.56
C ILE A 46 -38.14 -43.47 -37.87
N PHE A 47 -36.86 -43.86 -37.81
CA PHE A 47 -35.98 -43.94 -38.98
C PHE A 47 -36.53 -44.87 -40.06
N ILE A 48 -36.93 -46.09 -39.69
CA ILE A 48 -37.48 -47.08 -40.63
C ILE A 48 -38.82 -46.61 -41.22
N HIS A 49 -39.72 -46.11 -40.37
CA HIS A 49 -41.05 -45.68 -40.82
C HIS A 49 -40.98 -44.49 -41.79
N GLN A 50 -40.10 -43.52 -41.54
CA GLN A 50 -39.93 -42.37 -42.44
C GLN A 50 -39.29 -42.75 -43.77
N LEU A 51 -38.29 -43.63 -43.78
CA LEU A 51 -37.65 -44.09 -45.02
C LEU A 51 -38.58 -44.94 -45.89
N GLN A 52 -39.48 -45.71 -45.30
CA GLN A 52 -40.51 -46.45 -46.05
C GLN A 52 -41.53 -45.53 -46.71
N ALA A 53 -41.77 -44.34 -46.13
CA ALA A 53 -42.68 -43.33 -46.66
C ALA A 53 -42.00 -42.34 -47.63
N TYR A 54 -40.70 -42.49 -47.90
CA TYR A 54 -39.94 -41.57 -48.75
C TYR A 54 -40.05 -41.94 -50.24
N HIS A 55 -40.59 -41.03 -51.04
CA HIS A 55 -40.69 -41.12 -52.50
C HIS A 55 -39.92 -39.97 -53.18
N GLY A 56 -38.61 -39.86 -52.91
CA GLY A 56 -37.75 -38.79 -53.42
C GLY A 56 -36.52 -39.28 -54.21
N PRO A 57 -35.54 -38.40 -54.50
CA PRO A 57 -34.33 -38.72 -55.27
C PRO A 57 -33.52 -39.89 -54.71
N VAL A 58 -32.77 -40.58 -55.58
CA VAL A 58 -31.93 -41.75 -55.23
C VAL A 58 -30.77 -41.32 -54.34
N LEU A 59 -30.96 -41.41 -53.03
CA LEU A 59 -29.94 -41.18 -52.00
C LEU A 59 -29.49 -42.53 -51.42
N ASN A 60 -28.18 -42.69 -51.22
CA ASN A 60 -27.65 -43.86 -50.52
C ASN A 60 -27.68 -43.58 -49.01
N ILE A 61 -28.75 -44.05 -48.35
CA ILE A 61 -29.01 -43.84 -46.93
C ILE A 61 -28.78 -45.14 -46.17
N ASP A 62 -27.75 -45.14 -45.33
CA ASP A 62 -27.47 -46.23 -44.37
C ASP A 62 -27.75 -45.74 -42.94
N GLY A 63 -28.14 -46.64 -42.05
CA GLY A 63 -28.34 -46.33 -40.63
C GLY A 63 -27.95 -47.47 -39.70
N TYR A 64 -27.53 -47.13 -38.48
CA TYR A 64 -27.33 -48.08 -37.38
C TYR A 64 -27.72 -47.47 -36.03
N SER A 65 -27.90 -48.32 -35.00
CA SER A 65 -28.25 -47.89 -33.65
C SER A 65 -27.05 -47.29 -32.91
N TYR A 66 -26.23 -48.13 -32.24
CA TYR A 66 -25.02 -47.71 -31.52
C TYR A 66 -23.81 -48.54 -31.96
N LYS A 67 -22.66 -47.89 -32.07
CA LYS A 67 -21.36 -48.51 -32.38
C LYS A 67 -20.36 -48.13 -31.29
N GLN A 68 -19.41 -49.01 -30.97
CA GLN A 68 -18.39 -48.73 -29.95
C GLN A 68 -17.48 -47.54 -30.31
N SER A 69 -17.28 -47.28 -31.61
CA SER A 69 -16.51 -46.15 -32.12
C SER A 69 -17.15 -45.64 -33.41
N ILE A 70 -17.39 -44.34 -33.46
CA ILE A 70 -17.91 -43.63 -34.63
C ILE A 70 -16.80 -42.96 -35.46
N THR A 71 -15.53 -43.17 -35.07
CA THR A 71 -14.36 -42.49 -35.65
C THR A 71 -14.25 -42.73 -37.16
N GLU A 72 -14.38 -43.99 -37.59
CA GLU A 72 -14.30 -44.37 -39.01
C GLU A 72 -15.39 -43.69 -39.86
N ASP A 73 -16.59 -43.56 -39.28
CA ASP A 73 -17.74 -42.96 -39.95
C ASP A 73 -17.57 -41.42 -40.05
N ILE A 74 -16.96 -40.80 -39.04
CA ILE A 74 -16.56 -39.38 -39.09
C ILE A 74 -15.45 -39.17 -40.13
N GLU A 75 -14.44 -40.05 -40.20
CA GLU A 75 -13.34 -39.95 -41.17
C GLU A 75 -13.83 -40.07 -42.62
N GLN A 76 -14.79 -40.96 -42.89
CA GLN A 76 -15.39 -41.16 -44.22
C GLN A 76 -16.38 -40.06 -44.62
N ALA A 77 -16.86 -39.27 -43.66
CA ALA A 77 -17.78 -38.18 -43.91
C ALA A 77 -17.04 -36.88 -44.29
N ASP A 78 -17.57 -36.13 -45.26
CA ASP A 78 -17.10 -34.77 -45.54
C ASP A 78 -17.67 -33.77 -44.52
N MET A 79 -18.85 -34.09 -43.97
CA MET A 79 -19.65 -33.23 -43.12
C MET A 79 -20.36 -34.04 -42.04
N MET A 80 -20.58 -33.40 -40.89
CA MET A 80 -21.26 -34.01 -39.76
C MET A 80 -22.36 -33.12 -39.19
N ILE A 81 -23.50 -33.71 -38.86
CA ILE A 81 -24.55 -33.10 -38.03
C ILE A 81 -24.61 -33.89 -36.73
N SER A 82 -24.41 -33.22 -35.60
CA SER A 82 -24.38 -33.87 -34.29
C SER A 82 -25.31 -33.16 -33.32
N HIS A 83 -26.07 -33.95 -32.56
CA HIS A 83 -26.58 -33.48 -31.28
C HIS A 83 -25.41 -33.30 -30.29
N ALA A 84 -25.45 -32.24 -29.49
CA ALA A 84 -24.32 -31.54 -28.88
C ALA A 84 -23.53 -32.27 -27.75
N GLY A 85 -23.13 -33.53 -27.94
CA GLY A 85 -22.19 -34.22 -27.05
C GLY A 85 -20.78 -33.65 -27.14
N SER A 86 -20.19 -33.21 -26.02
CA SER A 86 -18.86 -32.59 -25.97
C SER A 86 -17.74 -33.47 -26.54
N GLY A 87 -17.80 -34.79 -26.30
CA GLY A 87 -16.85 -35.75 -26.86
C GLY A 87 -16.92 -35.85 -28.38
N THR A 88 -18.12 -35.92 -28.94
CA THR A 88 -18.37 -36.02 -30.39
C THR A 88 -17.95 -34.76 -31.12
N ILE A 89 -18.25 -33.59 -30.55
CA ILE A 89 -17.85 -32.29 -31.10
C ILE A 89 -16.32 -32.21 -31.21
N LEU A 90 -15.61 -32.50 -30.12
CA LEU A 90 -14.15 -32.46 -30.09
C LEU A 90 -13.52 -33.48 -31.05
N GLN A 91 -14.12 -34.66 -31.20
CA GLN A 91 -13.64 -35.70 -32.10
C GLN A 91 -13.77 -35.27 -33.58
N ALA A 92 -14.91 -34.71 -33.98
CA ALA A 92 -15.13 -34.20 -35.33
C ALA A 92 -14.20 -33.02 -35.66
N LEU A 93 -14.01 -32.10 -34.71
CA LEU A 93 -13.10 -30.97 -34.85
C LEU A 93 -11.63 -31.41 -34.98
N ARG A 94 -11.20 -32.42 -34.22
CA ARG A 94 -9.83 -32.98 -34.32
C ARG A 94 -9.56 -33.65 -35.68
N LEU A 95 -10.60 -34.17 -36.32
CA LEU A 95 -10.54 -34.75 -37.67
C LEU A 95 -10.76 -33.71 -38.78
N ASN A 96 -10.80 -32.42 -38.44
CA ASN A 96 -11.01 -31.29 -39.36
C ASN A 96 -12.29 -31.43 -40.20
N LYS A 97 -13.37 -31.96 -39.63
CA LYS A 97 -14.65 -32.11 -40.32
C LYS A 97 -15.53 -30.89 -40.13
N LYS A 98 -16.31 -30.55 -41.16
CA LYS A 98 -17.31 -29.49 -41.07
C LYS A 98 -18.47 -29.97 -40.19
N LEU A 99 -18.68 -29.32 -39.05
CA LEU A 99 -19.64 -29.75 -38.03
C LEU A 99 -20.77 -28.74 -37.86
N ILE A 100 -22.01 -29.21 -38.00
CA ILE A 100 -23.22 -28.53 -37.53
C ILE A 100 -23.61 -29.16 -36.19
N VAL A 101 -23.69 -28.33 -35.16
CA VAL A 101 -24.14 -28.74 -33.83
C VAL A 101 -25.61 -28.35 -33.69
N VAL A 102 -26.47 -29.34 -33.53
CA VAL A 102 -27.91 -29.13 -33.31
C VAL A 102 -28.19 -29.21 -31.82
N VAL A 103 -28.61 -28.09 -31.24
CA VAL A 103 -28.94 -28.00 -29.81
C VAL A 103 -30.40 -28.37 -29.59
N ASN A 104 -30.67 -29.19 -28.58
CA ASN A 104 -32.04 -29.45 -28.13
C ASN A 104 -32.46 -28.41 -27.09
N LEU A 105 -33.36 -27.50 -27.47
CA LEU A 105 -33.86 -26.43 -26.60
C LEU A 105 -34.89 -26.92 -25.55
N THR A 106 -35.31 -28.19 -25.59
CA THR A 106 -36.33 -28.74 -24.67
C THR A 106 -35.74 -29.42 -23.43
N LEU A 107 -34.44 -29.73 -23.41
CA LEU A 107 -33.75 -30.31 -22.24
C LEU A 107 -33.17 -29.18 -21.37
N MET A 108 -33.55 -29.14 -20.08
CA MET A 108 -33.21 -28.05 -19.14
C MET A 108 -31.70 -27.89 -18.82
N ASP A 109 -30.87 -28.89 -19.07
CA ASP A 109 -29.44 -28.86 -18.71
C ASP A 109 -28.58 -28.25 -19.83
N ASN A 110 -28.44 -26.92 -19.80
CA ASN A 110 -27.85 -26.08 -20.86
C ASN A 110 -26.32 -26.17 -21.06
N HIS A 111 -25.61 -27.12 -20.46
CA HIS A 111 -24.15 -27.25 -20.62
C HIS A 111 -23.71 -27.52 -22.07
N GLN A 112 -24.54 -28.22 -22.84
CA GLN A 112 -24.25 -28.51 -24.24
C GLN A 112 -24.43 -27.27 -25.14
N TYR A 113 -25.40 -26.41 -24.79
CA TYR A 113 -25.63 -25.13 -25.47
C TYR A 113 -24.45 -24.17 -25.25
N GLU A 114 -23.97 -24.04 -24.01
CA GLU A 114 -22.81 -23.19 -23.68
C GLU A 114 -21.57 -23.56 -24.50
N LEU A 115 -21.28 -24.85 -24.62
CA LEU A 115 -20.15 -25.34 -25.42
C LEU A 115 -20.33 -25.06 -26.91
N ALA A 116 -21.52 -25.36 -27.47
CA ALA A 116 -21.82 -25.12 -28.88
C ALA A 116 -21.76 -23.63 -29.22
N HIS A 117 -22.28 -22.78 -28.35
CA HIS A 117 -22.27 -21.33 -28.51
C HIS A 117 -20.85 -20.75 -28.43
N ALA A 118 -20.04 -21.18 -27.46
CA ALA A 118 -18.66 -20.75 -27.34
C ALA A 118 -17.81 -21.14 -28.58
N MET A 119 -18.02 -22.35 -29.12
CA MET A 119 -17.31 -22.78 -30.33
C MET A 119 -17.79 -22.08 -31.60
N ALA A 120 -19.08 -21.74 -31.68
CA ALA A 120 -19.63 -20.98 -32.81
C ALA A 120 -19.13 -19.53 -32.80
N ALA A 121 -19.02 -18.89 -31.62
CA ALA A 121 -18.47 -17.54 -31.48
C ALA A 121 -17.03 -17.42 -32.00
N GLU A 122 -16.23 -18.47 -31.82
CA GLU A 122 -14.85 -18.54 -32.34
C GLU A 122 -14.76 -19.04 -33.80
N ASN A 123 -15.91 -19.32 -34.43
CA ASN A 123 -16.04 -19.77 -35.82
C ASN A 123 -15.41 -21.16 -36.10
N TYR A 124 -15.47 -22.08 -35.13
CA TYR A 124 -15.05 -23.48 -35.29
C TYR A 124 -16.19 -24.40 -35.76
N VAL A 125 -17.43 -24.12 -35.34
CA VAL A 125 -18.63 -24.92 -35.64
C VAL A 125 -19.80 -24.01 -36.03
N ILE A 126 -20.82 -24.58 -36.67
CA ILE A 126 -22.08 -23.88 -36.90
C ILE A 126 -23.10 -24.39 -35.87
N CYS A 127 -23.59 -23.50 -35.01
CA CYS A 127 -24.67 -23.82 -34.07
C CYS A 127 -26.02 -23.58 -34.75
N SER A 128 -26.89 -24.57 -34.77
CA SER A 128 -28.23 -24.50 -35.36
C SER A 128 -29.26 -25.11 -34.42
N ASP A 129 -30.51 -24.70 -34.53
CA ASP A 129 -31.65 -25.39 -33.94
C ASP A 129 -32.36 -26.25 -35.01
N ILE A 130 -33.36 -27.04 -34.59
CA ILE A 130 -34.14 -27.89 -35.49
C ILE A 130 -34.88 -27.05 -36.54
N SER A 131 -35.41 -25.88 -36.16
CA SER A 131 -36.23 -25.07 -37.07
C SER A 131 -35.41 -24.41 -38.18
N GLN A 132 -34.14 -24.07 -37.93
CA GLN A 132 -33.25 -23.44 -38.90
C GLN A 132 -32.29 -24.42 -39.57
N LEU A 133 -32.32 -25.72 -39.23
CA LEU A 133 -31.39 -26.71 -39.78
C LEU A 133 -31.38 -26.73 -41.32
N LYS A 134 -32.55 -26.49 -41.92
CA LYS A 134 -32.72 -26.48 -43.38
C LYS A 134 -32.05 -25.28 -44.05
N THR A 135 -32.12 -24.09 -43.44
CA THR A 135 -31.44 -22.88 -43.92
C THR A 135 -29.94 -22.95 -43.68
N THR A 136 -29.52 -23.49 -42.53
CA THR A 136 -28.11 -23.65 -42.16
C THR A 136 -27.34 -24.49 -43.18
N ILE A 137 -27.95 -25.54 -43.72
CA ILE A 137 -27.32 -26.39 -44.75
C ILE A 137 -27.10 -25.64 -46.07
N GLN A 138 -28.02 -24.75 -46.44
CA GLN A 138 -27.90 -23.96 -47.68
C GLN A 138 -26.77 -22.93 -47.57
N GLU A 139 -26.56 -22.35 -46.40
CA GLU A 139 -25.52 -21.35 -46.15
C GLU A 139 -24.14 -21.98 -45.90
N MET A 140 -24.08 -23.28 -45.61
CA MET A 140 -22.87 -23.99 -45.22
C MET A 140 -21.78 -24.06 -46.29
N ASN A 141 -22.17 -24.06 -47.58
CA ASN A 141 -21.20 -24.03 -48.68
C ASN A 141 -20.46 -22.69 -48.78
N HIS A 142 -21.00 -21.63 -48.19
CA HIS A 142 -20.42 -20.29 -48.16
C HIS A 142 -19.66 -19.98 -46.85
N CYS A 143 -19.69 -20.88 -45.87
CA CYS A 143 -19.06 -20.68 -44.57
C CYS A 143 -17.65 -21.30 -44.52
N VAL A 144 -16.64 -20.49 -44.19
CA VAL A 144 -15.25 -20.92 -43.99
C VAL A 144 -14.98 -21.03 -42.49
N LEU A 145 -14.96 -22.27 -41.98
CA LEU A 145 -14.67 -22.58 -40.58
C LEU A 145 -13.16 -22.60 -40.31
N LYS A 146 -12.75 -22.13 -39.13
CA LYS A 146 -11.35 -22.18 -38.70
C LYS A 146 -10.97 -23.61 -38.27
N PRO A 147 -9.74 -24.09 -38.57
CA PRO A 147 -9.25 -25.36 -38.04
C PRO A 147 -9.13 -25.30 -36.51
N PHE A 148 -9.56 -26.35 -35.81
CA PHE A 148 -9.47 -26.42 -34.36
C PHE A 148 -8.00 -26.55 -33.91
N PRO A 149 -7.52 -25.76 -32.93
CA PRO A 149 -6.12 -25.77 -32.53
C PRO A 149 -5.72 -27.11 -31.91
N LYS A 150 -4.43 -27.48 -32.08
CA LYS A 150 -3.86 -28.67 -31.42
C LYS A 150 -3.94 -28.52 -29.90
N ALA A 151 -4.19 -29.62 -29.21
CA ALA A 151 -4.17 -29.64 -27.74
C ALA A 151 -2.81 -29.14 -27.24
N ASN A 152 -2.83 -28.15 -26.34
CA ASN A 152 -1.64 -27.63 -25.68
C ASN A 152 -1.63 -28.10 -24.22
N PRO A 153 -0.93 -29.20 -23.90
CA PRO A 153 -0.89 -29.74 -22.55
C PRO A 153 -0.31 -28.75 -21.54
N LYS A 154 0.61 -27.87 -21.98
CA LYS A 154 1.20 -26.84 -21.12
C LYS A 154 0.17 -25.79 -20.71
N ALA A 155 -0.69 -25.35 -21.65
CA ALA A 155 -1.75 -24.40 -21.36
C ALA A 155 -2.80 -24.99 -20.40
N PHE A 156 -3.15 -26.27 -20.56
CA PHE A 156 -4.05 -26.96 -19.64
C PHE A 156 -3.41 -27.10 -18.25
N ALA A 157 -2.15 -27.58 -18.19
CA ALA A 157 -1.42 -27.71 -16.93
C ALA A 157 -1.26 -26.36 -16.21
N SER A 158 -1.00 -25.26 -16.93
CA SER A 158 -0.90 -23.93 -16.33
C SER A 158 -2.25 -23.43 -15.79
N ILE A 159 -3.37 -23.75 -16.46
CA ILE A 159 -4.70 -23.37 -15.96
C ILE A 159 -5.05 -24.16 -14.70
N VAL A 160 -4.80 -25.47 -14.70
CA VAL A 160 -5.05 -26.32 -13.52
C VAL A 160 -4.14 -25.91 -12.36
N TYR A 161 -2.86 -25.63 -12.63
CA TYR A 161 -1.92 -25.12 -11.64
C TYR A 161 -2.35 -23.77 -11.08
N ALA A 162 -2.78 -22.83 -11.93
CA ALA A 162 -3.29 -21.53 -11.48
C ALA A 162 -4.52 -21.69 -10.57
N GLN A 163 -5.44 -22.61 -10.90
CA GLN A 163 -6.62 -22.86 -10.08
C GLN A 163 -6.30 -23.49 -8.72
N SER A 164 -5.23 -24.27 -8.61
CA SER A 164 -4.85 -24.93 -7.34
C SER A 164 -3.89 -24.11 -6.47
N THR A 165 -3.19 -23.12 -7.02
CA THR A 165 -2.13 -22.37 -6.33
C THR A 165 -2.43 -20.89 -6.11
N THR A 166 -3.48 -20.36 -6.73
CA THR A 166 -3.84 -18.94 -6.61
C THR A 166 -4.82 -18.70 -5.47
N THR A 167 -4.46 -17.81 -4.56
CA THR A 167 -5.33 -17.44 -3.43
C THR A 167 -6.25 -16.29 -3.81
N LEU A 168 -7.56 -16.41 -3.54
CA LEU A 168 -8.52 -15.33 -3.76
C LEU A 168 -8.34 -14.24 -2.70
N LEU A 169 -8.20 -12.99 -3.14
CA LEU A 169 -8.25 -11.81 -2.29
C LEU A 169 -9.67 -11.23 -2.29
N ASN A 170 -10.10 -10.78 -1.12
CA ASN A 170 -11.38 -10.10 -0.95
C ASN A 170 -11.19 -8.59 -0.98
N ASN A 171 -12.23 -7.86 -1.41
CA ASN A 171 -12.20 -6.40 -1.43
C ASN A 171 -12.09 -5.85 -0.01
N ASP A 172 -11.25 -4.83 0.17
CA ASP A 172 -11.05 -4.11 1.43
C ASP A 172 -10.57 -5.03 2.58
N GLN A 173 -9.86 -6.12 2.26
CA GLN A 173 -9.26 -7.02 3.24
C GLN A 173 -7.76 -7.17 3.04
N ILE A 174 -7.02 -7.12 4.15
CA ILE A 174 -5.57 -7.40 4.19
C ILE A 174 -5.38 -8.88 4.51
N THR A 175 -4.52 -9.54 3.73
CA THR A 175 -4.14 -10.95 3.90
C THR A 175 -2.64 -11.06 4.15
N SER A 176 -2.24 -11.72 5.22
CA SER A 176 -0.83 -12.03 5.49
C SER A 176 -0.41 -13.33 4.79
N SER A 177 0.79 -13.36 4.23
CA SER A 177 1.36 -14.54 3.57
C SER A 177 2.88 -14.61 3.75
N SER A 178 3.48 -15.71 3.28
CA SER A 178 4.93 -15.90 3.28
C SER A 178 5.40 -16.49 1.96
N VAL A 179 6.65 -16.20 1.61
CA VAL A 179 7.28 -16.70 0.39
C VAL A 179 8.74 -17.07 0.67
N SER A 180 9.11 -18.28 0.25
CA SER A 180 10.48 -18.80 0.38
C SER A 180 11.39 -18.23 -0.69
N ILE A 181 12.70 -18.21 -0.41
CA ILE A 181 13.73 -17.67 -1.31
C ILE A 181 13.61 -18.27 -2.71
N GLY A 182 13.62 -17.40 -3.74
CA GLY A 182 13.52 -17.79 -5.15
C GLY A 182 12.16 -18.35 -5.58
N SER A 183 11.13 -18.28 -4.73
CA SER A 183 9.79 -18.82 -5.01
C SER A 183 8.76 -17.71 -5.23
N TYR A 184 7.58 -18.09 -5.72
CA TYR A 184 6.46 -17.18 -6.01
C TYR A 184 5.19 -17.66 -5.32
N THR A 185 4.41 -16.71 -4.81
CA THR A 185 3.04 -16.92 -4.31
C THR A 185 2.07 -16.14 -5.19
N TYR A 186 0.97 -16.79 -5.60
CA TYR A 186 0.01 -16.22 -6.55
C TYR A 186 -1.31 -15.83 -5.88
N PHE A 187 -1.87 -14.70 -6.30
CA PHE A 187 -3.16 -14.19 -5.83
C PHE A 187 -4.05 -13.74 -6.99
N TYR A 188 -5.35 -13.73 -6.74
CA TYR A 188 -6.36 -13.31 -7.71
C TYR A 188 -7.42 -12.45 -7.04
N PHE A 189 -7.86 -11.40 -7.74
CA PHE A 189 -8.96 -10.54 -7.34
C PHE A 189 -9.90 -10.33 -8.52
N THR A 190 -11.21 -10.31 -8.25
CA THR A 190 -12.24 -10.08 -9.26
C THR A 190 -13.34 -9.21 -8.71
N LEU A 191 -13.88 -8.34 -9.56
CA LEU A 191 -15.08 -7.56 -9.29
C LEU A 191 -16.31 -8.39 -9.65
N PHE A 192 -17.25 -8.50 -8.73
CA PHE A 192 -18.57 -9.09 -9.03
C PHE A 192 -19.43 -8.02 -9.70
N SER A 193 -19.70 -8.19 -11.00
CA SER A 193 -20.63 -7.33 -11.72
C SER A 193 -22.05 -7.54 -11.19
N SER A 194 -22.53 -6.64 -10.33
CA SER A 194 -23.97 -6.47 -10.12
C SER A 194 -24.55 -5.83 -11.39
N THR A 195 -25.12 -6.65 -12.28
CA THR A 195 -26.11 -6.27 -13.30
C THR A 195 -26.08 -4.79 -13.75
N GLN A 196 -25.03 -4.35 -14.42
CA GLN A 196 -25.06 -3.10 -15.18
C GLN A 196 -24.57 -3.38 -16.60
N LEU A 197 -25.54 -3.64 -17.47
CA LEU A 197 -25.37 -3.94 -18.89
C LEU A 197 -24.72 -2.81 -19.72
N PHE A 198 -24.34 -1.67 -19.12
CA PHE A 198 -23.88 -0.49 -19.87
C PHE A 198 -22.81 0.40 -19.19
N ALA A 199 -22.20 -0.01 -18.07
CA ALA A 199 -21.06 0.74 -17.52
C ALA A 199 -19.76 0.34 -18.25
N ARG A 200 -19.15 1.27 -18.99
CA ARG A 200 -17.88 1.04 -19.71
C ARG A 200 -16.65 1.03 -18.80
N ASP A 201 -16.76 1.56 -17.59
CA ASP A 201 -15.64 1.76 -16.67
C ASP A 201 -15.86 0.95 -15.39
N TYR A 202 -14.85 0.17 -15.02
CA TYR A 202 -14.76 -0.50 -13.73
C TYR A 202 -14.13 0.45 -12.69
N PRO A 203 -14.44 0.27 -11.39
CA PRO A 203 -13.74 1.02 -10.35
C PRO A 203 -12.23 0.75 -10.40
N ILE A 204 -11.44 1.77 -10.06
CA ILE A 204 -9.98 1.65 -9.92
C ILE A 204 -9.68 0.62 -8.83
N ILE A 205 -8.79 -0.33 -9.14
CA ILE A 205 -8.33 -1.35 -8.21
C ILE A 205 -7.00 -0.87 -7.65
N TYR A 206 -6.93 -0.65 -6.35
CA TYR A 206 -5.71 -0.37 -5.61
C TYR A 206 -5.13 -1.66 -5.05
N LEU A 207 -3.90 -2.00 -5.45
CA LEU A 207 -3.12 -3.08 -4.88
C LEU A 207 -2.00 -2.49 -4.03
N THR A 208 -1.87 -3.00 -2.81
CA THR A 208 -0.76 -2.65 -1.93
C THR A 208 -0.19 -3.91 -1.29
N THR A 209 1.13 -3.99 -1.24
CA THR A 209 1.86 -5.08 -0.57
C THR A 209 2.94 -4.49 0.30
N THR A 210 3.04 -4.96 1.54
CA THR A 210 4.06 -4.50 2.48
C THR A 210 4.80 -5.68 3.09
N THR A 211 6.12 -5.58 3.21
CA THR A 211 6.97 -6.66 3.71
C THR A 211 7.08 -6.57 5.23
N CYS A 212 6.75 -7.63 5.95
CA CYS A 212 6.73 -7.65 7.42
C CYS A 212 8.05 -8.17 8.01
N SER A 213 8.65 -9.18 7.38
CA SER A 213 9.98 -9.69 7.76
C SER A 213 10.76 -10.11 6.53
N GLN A 214 12.08 -10.04 6.63
CA GLN A 214 13.02 -10.46 5.59
C GLN A 214 13.98 -11.53 6.14
N PRO A 215 14.49 -12.44 5.28
CA PRO A 215 15.46 -13.44 5.70
C PRO A 215 16.74 -12.79 6.24
N GLN A 216 17.42 -13.50 7.12
CA GLN A 216 18.61 -13.02 7.81
C GLN A 216 19.82 -13.86 7.40
N SER A 217 20.98 -13.21 7.28
CA SER A 217 22.27 -13.85 7.07
C SER A 217 23.33 -13.16 7.93
N SER A 218 24.15 -13.95 8.62
CA SER A 218 25.27 -13.43 9.44
C SER A 218 26.40 -12.83 8.60
N ASP A 219 26.48 -13.21 7.33
CA ASP A 219 27.62 -12.95 6.45
C ASP A 219 27.30 -11.84 5.42
N PHE A 220 26.08 -11.29 5.46
CA PHE A 220 25.60 -10.29 4.51
C PHE A 220 25.34 -8.95 5.19
N ASN A 221 26.19 -7.97 4.90
CA ASN A 221 26.09 -6.61 5.42
C ASN A 221 25.54 -5.60 4.39
N GLU A 222 25.07 -6.09 3.24
CA GLU A 222 24.46 -5.27 2.20
C GLU A 222 22.93 -5.20 2.36
N GLN A 223 22.30 -4.35 1.55
CA GLN A 223 20.85 -4.16 1.56
C GLN A 223 20.13 -5.41 1.02
N VAL A 224 19.15 -5.93 1.76
CA VAL A 224 18.37 -7.10 1.33
C VAL A 224 17.47 -6.71 0.16
N PRO A 225 17.53 -7.42 -1.00
CA PRO A 225 16.68 -7.08 -2.12
C PRO A 225 15.18 -7.20 -1.78
N PRO A 226 14.35 -6.23 -2.20
CA PRO A 226 12.92 -6.22 -1.89
C PRO A 226 12.17 -7.34 -2.63
N LEU A 227 10.97 -7.67 -2.14
CA LEU A 227 10.03 -8.53 -2.86
C LEU A 227 9.68 -7.93 -4.23
N GLN A 228 9.45 -8.81 -5.20
CA GLN A 228 9.08 -8.44 -6.57
C GLN A 228 7.59 -8.73 -6.77
N VAL A 229 6.82 -7.72 -7.18
CA VAL A 229 5.39 -7.86 -7.44
C VAL A 229 5.13 -7.75 -8.94
N TYR A 230 4.41 -8.73 -9.48
CA TYR A 230 3.99 -8.77 -10.87
C TYR A 230 2.48 -8.82 -10.95
N VAL A 231 1.89 -8.06 -11.86
CA VAL A 231 0.43 -8.00 -12.06
C VAL A 231 0.04 -8.28 -13.52
N SER A 232 -1.15 -8.83 -13.71
CA SER A 232 -1.76 -9.06 -15.01
C SER A 232 -3.27 -8.88 -14.91
N THR A 233 -3.83 -8.03 -15.79
CA THR A 233 -5.28 -7.86 -15.95
C THR A 233 -5.88 -8.71 -17.07
N SER A 234 -5.03 -9.44 -17.81
CA SER A 234 -5.49 -10.29 -18.92
C SER A 234 -5.95 -11.66 -18.42
N SER A 235 -7.10 -12.12 -18.93
CA SER A 235 -7.61 -13.48 -18.68
C SER A 235 -6.69 -14.58 -19.24
N SER A 236 -5.79 -14.25 -20.17
CA SER A 236 -4.82 -15.17 -20.78
C SER A 236 -3.59 -15.42 -19.91
N ASN A 237 -3.19 -14.44 -19.09
CA ASN A 237 -2.02 -14.54 -18.22
C ASN A 237 -2.45 -14.56 -16.75
N LYS A 238 -2.70 -15.78 -16.25
CA LYS A 238 -3.13 -16.05 -14.87
C LYS A 238 -1.97 -16.22 -13.88
N LEU A 239 -0.73 -16.31 -14.37
CA LEU A 239 0.48 -16.54 -13.58
C LEU A 239 1.52 -15.49 -13.98
N PRO A 240 1.34 -14.22 -13.57
CA PRO A 240 2.29 -13.18 -13.91
C PRO A 240 3.67 -13.47 -13.28
N GLY A 241 4.73 -12.96 -13.89
CA GLY A 241 6.10 -13.17 -13.46
C GLY A 241 7.10 -12.35 -14.28
N PRO A 242 8.41 -12.56 -14.10
CA PRO A 242 9.46 -11.70 -14.65
C PRO A 242 9.48 -11.61 -16.18
N HIS A 243 8.97 -12.62 -16.88
CA HIS A 243 8.91 -12.66 -18.34
C HIS A 243 7.50 -12.43 -18.91
N GLN A 244 6.48 -12.36 -18.05
CA GLN A 244 5.08 -12.31 -18.45
C GLN A 244 4.25 -11.53 -17.41
N GLY A 245 3.97 -10.26 -17.67
CA GLY A 245 3.20 -9.40 -16.75
C GLY A 245 3.81 -8.01 -16.63
N ILE A 246 3.13 -7.15 -15.88
CA ILE A 246 3.60 -5.82 -15.55
C ILE A 246 4.38 -5.92 -14.25
N THR A 247 5.64 -5.47 -14.25
CA THR A 247 6.43 -5.35 -13.03
C THR A 247 5.94 -4.12 -12.27
N VAL A 248 5.61 -4.29 -10.99
CA VAL A 248 5.25 -3.16 -10.13
C VAL A 248 6.52 -2.61 -9.51
N GLU A 249 6.78 -1.32 -9.72
CA GLU A 249 7.94 -0.64 -9.14
C GLU A 249 7.76 -0.49 -7.62
N ASN A 250 8.86 -0.71 -6.89
CA ASN A 250 8.87 -0.49 -5.45
C ASN A 250 8.88 1.01 -5.18
N GLY A 251 7.77 1.54 -4.66
CA GLY A 251 7.62 2.96 -4.40
C GLY A 251 8.41 3.42 -3.18
N LEU A 252 8.29 2.70 -2.05
CA LEU A 252 8.95 3.02 -0.79
C LEU A 252 9.56 1.75 -0.18
N ASN A 253 10.57 1.90 0.68
CA ASN A 253 11.21 0.77 1.35
C ASN A 253 10.18 -0.04 2.17
N GLY A 254 9.89 -1.25 1.71
CA GLY A 254 8.97 -2.18 2.37
C GLY A 254 7.51 -2.00 1.97
N LEU A 255 7.20 -1.12 1.00
CA LEU A 255 5.86 -0.88 0.48
C LEU A 255 5.87 -0.77 -1.05
N THR A 256 5.09 -1.63 -1.69
CA THR A 256 4.87 -1.64 -3.14
C THR A 256 3.39 -1.38 -3.40
N GLN A 257 3.11 -0.45 -4.33
CA GLN A 257 1.75 -0.01 -4.63
C GLN A 257 1.51 -0.03 -6.14
N TRP A 258 0.30 -0.40 -6.54
CA TRP A 258 -0.14 -0.40 -7.93
C TRP A 258 -1.61 0.02 -8.01
N GLN A 259 -2.00 0.67 -9.10
CA GLN A 259 -3.38 1.03 -9.37
C GLN A 259 -3.77 0.66 -10.81
N SER A 260 -5.01 0.22 -11.01
CA SER A 260 -5.53 -0.07 -12.35
C SER A 260 -5.93 1.20 -13.10
N ASP A 261 -6.14 1.05 -14.41
CA ASP A 261 -6.66 2.08 -15.30
C ASP A 261 -8.21 2.15 -15.33
N GLY A 262 -8.89 1.37 -14.49
CA GLY A 262 -10.36 1.28 -14.47
C GLY A 262 -10.98 0.52 -15.64
N THR A 263 -10.20 -0.19 -16.46
CA THR A 263 -10.75 -0.93 -17.63
C THR A 263 -10.95 -2.43 -17.38
N SER A 264 -10.42 -2.93 -16.26
CA SER A 264 -10.31 -4.36 -16.00
C SER A 264 -11.07 -4.77 -14.74
N SER A 265 -11.85 -5.84 -14.84
CA SER A 265 -12.61 -6.42 -13.72
C SER A 265 -11.86 -7.48 -12.93
N GLN A 266 -10.67 -7.86 -13.40
CA GLN A 266 -9.87 -8.97 -12.85
C GLN A 266 -8.41 -8.55 -12.71
N LEU A 267 -7.77 -9.09 -11.69
CA LEU A 267 -6.37 -8.85 -11.37
C LEU A 267 -5.71 -10.14 -10.89
N TRP A 268 -4.70 -10.61 -11.63
CA TRP A 268 -3.81 -11.69 -11.26
C TRP A 268 -2.51 -11.10 -10.73
N ILE A 269 -1.99 -11.65 -9.63
CA ILE A 269 -0.86 -11.08 -8.90
C ILE A 269 0.11 -12.21 -8.58
N ALA A 270 1.41 -11.95 -8.71
CA ALA A 270 2.47 -12.81 -8.21
C ALA A 270 3.40 -12.00 -7.32
N VAL A 271 3.66 -12.51 -6.12
CA VAL A 271 4.66 -11.96 -5.20
C VAL A 271 5.83 -12.95 -5.17
N GLY A 272 6.95 -12.52 -5.72
CA GLY A 272 8.17 -13.31 -5.87
C GLY A 272 9.26 -12.88 -4.90
N ALA A 273 9.88 -13.85 -4.25
CA ALA A 273 11.10 -13.64 -3.49
C ALA A 273 12.32 -13.71 -4.41
N PRO A 274 13.24 -12.73 -4.36
CA PRO A 274 14.48 -12.79 -5.13
C PRO A 274 15.32 -14.00 -4.71
N SER A 275 16.12 -14.52 -5.64
CA SER A 275 17.11 -15.56 -5.34
C SER A 275 18.31 -14.92 -4.68
N LEU A 276 18.66 -15.37 -3.47
CA LEU A 276 19.81 -14.87 -2.72
C LEU A 276 20.96 -15.86 -2.78
N GLN A 277 22.19 -15.33 -2.87
CA GLN A 277 23.44 -16.11 -2.81
C GLN A 277 23.93 -16.16 -1.36
N GLY A 278 24.38 -17.33 -0.89
CA GLY A 278 24.92 -17.50 0.46
C GLY A 278 23.99 -18.24 1.43
N SER A 279 24.38 -18.26 2.70
CA SER A 279 23.64 -18.94 3.78
C SER A 279 22.59 -18.01 4.38
N TRP A 280 21.36 -18.11 3.87
CA TRP A 280 20.21 -17.33 4.35
C TRP A 280 19.27 -18.21 5.17
N THR A 281 18.69 -17.63 6.21
CA THR A 281 17.71 -18.30 7.07
C THR A 281 16.41 -17.50 7.14
N GLY A 282 15.29 -18.22 7.15
CA GLY A 282 13.94 -17.63 7.17
C GLY A 282 13.37 -17.36 5.78
N ASN A 283 12.14 -16.85 5.79
CA ASN A 283 11.35 -16.51 4.61
C ASN A 283 10.96 -15.03 4.68
N TRP A 284 10.56 -14.47 3.54
CA TRP A 284 9.82 -13.21 3.59
C TRP A 284 8.40 -13.47 4.08
N THR A 285 7.94 -12.61 4.98
CA THR A 285 6.52 -12.50 5.31
C THR A 285 6.03 -11.14 4.83
N PHE A 286 4.80 -11.08 4.34
CA PHE A 286 4.24 -9.85 3.79
C PHE A 286 2.73 -9.83 3.96
N GLU A 287 2.17 -8.62 3.95
CA GLU A 287 0.74 -8.37 3.88
C GLU A 287 0.39 -7.84 2.50
N ILE A 288 -0.72 -8.32 1.95
CA ILE A 288 -1.26 -7.91 0.65
C ILE A 288 -2.71 -7.50 0.84
N GLY A 289 -3.10 -6.36 0.26
CA GLY A 289 -4.46 -5.85 0.32
C GLY A 289 -4.87 -5.28 -1.03
N VAL A 290 -6.12 -5.56 -1.41
CA VAL A 290 -6.76 -5.03 -2.61
C VAL A 290 -8.05 -4.31 -2.22
N SER A 291 -8.29 -3.15 -2.82
CA SER A 291 -9.48 -2.33 -2.57
C SER A 291 -9.90 -1.56 -3.82
N THR A 292 -11.20 -1.32 -3.95
CA THR A 292 -11.77 -0.42 -4.97
C THR A 292 -11.91 1.03 -4.50
N HIS A 293 -11.60 1.31 -3.24
CA HIS A 293 -11.86 2.60 -2.60
C HIS A 293 -10.56 3.39 -2.39
N GLN A 294 -9.55 2.76 -1.79
CA GLN A 294 -8.29 3.41 -1.41
C GLN A 294 -7.17 2.37 -1.21
N PRO A 295 -5.89 2.78 -1.23
CA PRO A 295 -4.78 1.91 -0.85
C PRO A 295 -4.95 1.32 0.57
N MET A 296 -4.69 0.02 0.75
CA MET A 296 -4.88 -0.66 2.05
C MET A 296 -3.68 -0.52 3.01
N HIS A 297 -2.49 -0.30 2.48
CA HIS A 297 -1.31 0.07 3.27
C HIS A 297 -0.98 1.53 3.00
N VAL A 298 -1.28 2.39 3.97
CA VAL A 298 -1.23 3.85 3.82
C VAL A 298 0.01 4.41 4.52
N VAL A 299 0.79 5.17 3.77
CA VAL A 299 1.93 5.94 4.27
C VAL A 299 1.73 7.40 3.88
N TYR A 300 1.78 8.29 4.86
CA TYR A 300 1.55 9.72 4.65
C TYR A 300 2.87 10.42 4.26
N THR A 301 3.09 10.60 2.96
CA THR A 301 4.30 11.24 2.40
C THR A 301 4.14 12.74 2.14
N ASN A 302 2.92 13.26 2.10
CA ASN A 302 2.64 14.64 1.65
C ASN A 302 2.71 15.67 2.80
N ASN A 303 3.61 15.48 3.76
CA ASN A 303 3.80 16.34 4.94
C ASN A 303 2.56 16.52 5.84
N GLN A 304 1.48 15.75 5.67
CA GLN A 304 0.31 15.71 6.58
C GLN A 304 -0.41 14.34 6.50
N PRO A 305 -0.86 13.76 7.63
CA PRO A 305 -0.36 14.05 8.97
C PRO A 305 1.14 13.77 9.07
N TYR A 306 1.83 14.48 9.98
CA TYR A 306 3.26 14.32 10.22
C TYR A 306 3.54 14.20 11.71
N LEU A 307 4.71 13.66 12.03
CA LEU A 307 5.25 13.57 13.38
C LEU A 307 6.57 14.34 13.42
N LEU A 308 6.75 15.18 14.43
CA LEU A 308 7.97 15.93 14.68
C LEU A 308 8.53 15.53 16.04
N LEU A 309 9.84 15.31 16.13
CA LEU A 309 10.55 15.20 17.40
C LEU A 309 10.85 16.61 17.93
N ASP A 310 10.41 16.91 19.15
CA ASP A 310 10.79 18.16 19.84
C ASP A 310 12.17 17.98 20.51
N ASP A 311 12.30 17.00 21.41
CA ASP A 311 13.57 16.67 22.07
C ASP A 311 13.48 15.30 22.80
N THR A 312 14.63 14.79 23.25
CA THR A 312 14.78 13.56 24.05
C THR A 312 15.41 13.84 25.40
N ASP A 313 15.24 12.97 26.40
CA ASP A 313 16.18 12.89 27.52
C ASP A 313 16.77 11.48 27.59
N ARG A 314 17.34 11.12 28.75
CA ARG A 314 17.92 9.80 28.99
C ARG A 314 16.94 8.63 28.74
N ASN A 315 15.65 8.80 29.01
CA ASN A 315 14.66 7.72 28.98
C ASN A 315 13.32 8.12 28.37
N ASN A 316 13.19 9.34 27.89
CA ASN A 316 11.97 9.90 27.34
C ASN A 316 12.20 10.58 25.99
N ALA A 317 11.14 10.71 25.21
CA ALA A 317 11.12 11.47 23.98
C ALA A 317 9.80 12.21 23.83
N LEU A 318 9.86 13.47 23.41
CA LEU A 318 8.70 14.32 23.21
C LEU A 318 8.45 14.55 21.72
N PHE A 319 7.23 14.27 21.29
CA PHE A 319 6.83 14.46 19.90
C PHE A 319 5.60 15.36 19.76
N LEU A 320 5.47 15.96 18.58
CA LEU A 320 4.37 16.83 18.21
C LEU A 320 3.76 16.39 16.87
N SER A 321 2.43 16.32 16.80
CA SER A 321 1.71 15.97 15.58
C SER A 321 1.54 17.15 14.63
N SER A 322 1.08 16.84 13.41
CA SER A 322 0.39 17.78 12.56
C SER A 322 -0.78 18.49 13.26
N PRO A 323 -1.06 19.76 12.93
CA PRO A 323 -2.26 20.45 13.39
C PRO A 323 -3.54 19.72 13.00
N PHE A 324 -4.56 19.80 13.85
CA PHE A 324 -5.91 19.29 13.56
C PHE A 324 -6.99 20.30 14.00
N SER A 325 -8.17 20.18 13.39
CA SER A 325 -9.35 21.00 13.73
C SER A 325 -10.50 20.12 14.20
N GLY A 326 -11.18 20.54 15.28
CA GLY A 326 -12.31 19.80 15.83
C GLY A 326 -11.87 18.70 16.80
N THR A 327 -12.38 17.48 16.60
CA THR A 327 -12.07 16.33 17.46
C THR A 327 -10.66 15.81 17.19
N ALA A 328 -9.92 15.45 18.24
CA ALA A 328 -8.60 14.86 18.11
C ALA A 328 -8.65 13.57 17.28
N PRO A 329 -7.73 13.38 16.31
CA PRO A 329 -7.70 12.17 15.51
C PRO A 329 -7.32 10.95 16.36
N ASN A 330 -7.78 9.77 15.95
CA ASN A 330 -7.42 8.52 16.61
C ASN A 330 -6.00 8.12 16.20
N THR A 331 -5.04 8.56 17.00
CA THR A 331 -3.61 8.38 16.78
C THR A 331 -2.98 7.52 17.87
N SER A 332 -2.03 6.69 17.48
CA SER A 332 -1.12 6.00 18.39
C SER A 332 0.32 6.20 17.94
N LEU A 333 1.25 6.20 18.90
CA LEU A 333 2.68 6.30 18.61
C LEU A 333 3.32 4.91 18.67
N LEU A 334 4.07 4.56 17.62
CA LEU A 334 4.81 3.31 17.50
C LEU A 334 6.30 3.61 17.58
N ILE A 335 7.01 2.96 18.50
CA ILE A 335 8.46 3.05 18.64
C ILE A 335 9.05 1.70 18.29
N ALA A 336 9.88 1.66 17.23
CA ALA A 336 10.57 0.46 16.81
C ALA A 336 12.08 0.57 17.08
N SER A 337 12.72 -0.56 17.35
CA SER A 337 14.18 -0.68 17.46
C SER A 337 14.68 -1.72 16.46
N HIS A 338 15.92 -1.57 15.98
CA HIS A 338 16.55 -2.53 15.06
C HIS A 338 15.73 -2.82 13.79
N LEU A 339 14.92 -1.87 13.34
CA LEU A 339 14.13 -2.02 12.12
C LEU A 339 15.06 -1.90 10.89
N PRO A 340 15.09 -2.91 10.00
CA PRO A 340 15.89 -2.81 8.79
C PRO A 340 15.44 -1.63 7.92
N THR A 341 16.40 -0.91 7.32
CA THR A 341 16.13 0.28 6.49
C THR A 341 15.24 -0.03 5.28
N GLU A 342 15.25 -1.28 4.82
CA GLU A 342 14.43 -1.80 3.74
C GLU A 342 12.95 -1.93 4.12
N LEU A 343 12.63 -1.91 5.42
CA LEU A 343 11.29 -2.10 5.95
C LEU A 343 10.75 -0.83 6.63
N SER A 344 11.43 0.31 6.46
CA SER A 344 11.11 1.56 7.16
C SER A 344 9.70 2.11 6.90
N TYR A 345 9.01 1.71 5.82
CA TYR A 345 7.64 2.13 5.51
C TYR A 345 6.61 1.00 5.65
N SER A 346 6.95 -0.07 6.37
CA SER A 346 6.07 -1.21 6.59
C SER A 346 5.45 -1.21 7.98
N LEU A 347 4.14 -0.97 8.05
CA LEU A 347 3.40 -1.00 9.32
C LEU A 347 3.49 -2.37 10.02
N CYS A 348 3.41 -3.47 9.27
CA CYS A 348 3.52 -4.79 9.88
C CYS A 348 4.94 -5.09 10.38
N ALA A 349 5.98 -4.63 9.68
CA ALA A 349 7.37 -4.75 10.17
C ALA A 349 7.59 -3.91 11.44
N ILE A 350 7.04 -2.70 11.48
CA ILE A 350 7.07 -1.84 12.68
C ILE A 350 6.41 -2.55 13.86
N ARG A 351 5.23 -3.16 13.67
CA ARG A 351 4.53 -3.92 14.72
C ARG A 351 5.36 -5.08 15.25
N LEU A 352 6.08 -5.80 14.38
CA LEU A 352 6.95 -6.91 14.79
C LEU A 352 8.21 -6.45 15.53
N ASN A 353 8.70 -5.24 15.26
CA ASN A 353 9.91 -4.68 15.86
C ASN A 353 9.61 -3.58 16.90
N THR A 354 8.37 -3.51 17.40
CA THR A 354 7.96 -2.53 18.40
C THR A 354 8.67 -2.79 19.72
N VAL A 355 9.23 -1.73 20.33
CA VAL A 355 9.92 -1.82 21.62
C VAL A 355 8.93 -2.28 22.70
N PRO A 356 9.28 -3.25 23.55
CA PRO A 356 8.40 -3.65 24.64
C PRO A 356 8.40 -2.59 25.77
N ASN A 357 7.27 -2.42 26.43
CA ASN A 357 7.12 -1.69 27.71
C ASN A 357 7.38 -0.16 27.72
N TYR A 358 7.39 0.51 26.57
CA TYR A 358 7.31 1.99 26.57
C TYR A 358 5.88 2.46 26.91
N ALA A 359 5.79 3.64 27.50
CA ALA A 359 4.51 4.29 27.79
C ALA A 359 4.37 5.55 26.91
N VAL A 360 3.14 5.85 26.48
CA VAL A 360 2.84 7.08 25.74
C VAL A 360 1.75 7.84 26.46
N ASN A 361 2.07 9.05 26.93
CA ASN A 361 1.09 9.99 27.42
C ASN A 361 0.76 11.00 26.31
N THR A 362 -0.51 11.05 25.89
CA THR A 362 -0.95 11.93 24.81
C THR A 362 -1.74 13.11 25.37
N THR A 363 -1.25 14.32 25.15
CA THR A 363 -1.92 15.57 25.53
C THR A 363 -2.21 16.43 24.29
N ILE A 364 -2.98 17.50 24.47
CA ILE A 364 -3.27 18.49 23.41
C ILE A 364 -2.54 19.78 23.78
N THR A 365 -1.87 20.37 22.79
CA THR A 365 -1.15 21.64 22.94
C THR A 365 -1.45 22.59 21.77
N THR A 366 -1.23 23.88 21.99
CA THR A 366 -1.27 24.92 20.95
C THR A 366 0.12 25.48 20.66
N ARG A 367 1.19 24.81 21.14
CA ARG A 367 2.58 25.24 20.94
C ARG A 367 2.93 25.41 19.45
N GLY A 368 3.63 26.50 19.16
CA GLY A 368 4.08 26.94 17.85
C GLY A 368 3.53 28.31 17.45
N TYR A 369 4.14 28.91 16.44
CA TYR A 369 3.84 30.28 15.98
C TYR A 369 2.37 30.49 15.58
N THR A 370 1.71 29.47 15.03
CA THR A 370 0.34 29.53 14.52
C THR A 370 -0.74 29.33 15.58
N ASN A 371 -0.37 28.99 16.83
CA ASN A 371 -1.31 28.64 17.92
C ASN A 371 -2.37 27.59 17.53
N THR A 372 -2.08 26.75 16.55
CA THR A 372 -2.99 25.70 16.07
C THR A 372 -2.94 24.50 17.00
N THR A 373 -4.10 23.88 17.25
CA THR A 373 -4.23 22.68 18.07
C THR A 373 -3.47 21.49 17.46
N LYS A 374 -2.64 20.84 18.26
CA LYS A 374 -1.83 19.67 17.92
C LYS A 374 -1.88 18.65 19.06
N GLN A 375 -1.60 17.39 18.75
CA GLN A 375 -1.36 16.36 19.77
C GLN A 375 0.12 16.35 20.11
N GLN A 376 0.40 16.13 21.39
CA GLN A 376 1.73 15.99 21.93
C GLN A 376 1.85 14.61 22.56
N PHE A 377 2.94 13.91 22.27
CA PHE A 377 3.20 12.56 22.75
C PHE A 377 4.45 12.55 23.61
N MET A 378 4.30 12.35 24.91
CA MET A 378 5.41 12.08 25.81
C MET A 378 5.62 10.56 25.90
N VAL A 379 6.74 10.10 25.36
CA VAL A 379 7.15 8.70 25.41
C VAL A 379 8.09 8.49 26.58
N SER A 380 7.85 7.47 27.38
CA SER A 380 8.65 7.12 28.57
C SER A 380 9.07 5.66 28.57
N ASN A 381 10.02 5.33 29.46
CA ASN A 381 10.64 4.00 29.60
C ASN A 381 11.49 3.57 28.39
N LEU A 382 12.10 4.53 27.69
CA LEU A 382 13.14 4.23 26.69
C LEU A 382 14.47 3.92 27.39
N VAL A 383 15.34 3.20 26.70
CA VAL A 383 16.70 2.90 27.17
C VAL A 383 17.60 4.08 26.81
N GLN A 384 18.55 4.41 27.69
CA GLN A 384 19.56 5.46 27.44
C GLN A 384 20.46 5.13 26.26
N ASP A 385 21.04 6.16 25.63
CA ASP A 385 22.02 6.02 24.54
C ASP A 385 21.58 5.01 23.46
N THR A 386 20.30 5.06 23.10
CA THR A 386 19.69 4.10 22.18
C THR A 386 18.94 4.84 21.08
N THR A 387 19.19 4.41 19.83
CA THR A 387 18.49 4.95 18.66
C THR A 387 17.28 4.10 18.33
N TYR A 388 16.14 4.76 18.17
CA TYR A 388 14.87 4.18 17.76
C TYR A 388 14.35 4.85 16.49
N THR A 389 13.30 4.25 15.92
CA THR A 389 12.50 4.88 14.87
C THR A 389 11.07 5.03 15.36
N ALA A 390 10.58 6.26 15.36
CA ALA A 390 9.24 6.61 15.80
C ALA A 390 8.31 6.85 14.61
N TYR A 391 7.06 6.43 14.77
CA TYR A 391 5.98 6.60 13.78
C TYR A 391 4.71 7.03 14.49
N MET A 392 3.94 7.91 13.87
CA MET A 392 2.55 8.14 14.27
C MET A 392 1.63 7.33 13.37
N ALA A 393 0.83 6.46 13.97
CA ALA A 393 -0.19 5.69 13.30
C ALA A 393 -1.54 6.37 13.51
N GLN A 394 -2.27 6.65 12.44
CA GLN A 394 -3.61 7.25 12.49
C GLN A 394 -4.63 6.28 11.91
N THR A 395 -5.68 5.99 12.66
CA THR A 395 -6.75 5.07 12.22
C THR A 395 -7.99 5.85 11.82
N THR A 396 -8.40 5.71 10.56
CA THR A 396 -9.59 6.35 9.98
C THR A 396 -10.48 5.27 9.37
N GLN A 397 -11.74 5.16 9.81
CA GLN A 397 -12.71 4.17 9.29
C GLN A 397 -12.19 2.71 9.29
N GLY A 398 -11.38 2.34 10.30
CA GLY A 398 -10.83 0.98 10.42
C GLY A 398 -9.52 0.75 9.65
N LEU A 399 -9.06 1.71 8.85
CA LEU A 399 -7.77 1.64 8.16
C LEU A 399 -6.72 2.46 8.91
N THR A 400 -5.57 1.84 9.21
CA THR A 400 -4.45 2.49 9.89
C THR A 400 -3.38 2.90 8.88
N GLY A 401 -3.09 4.20 8.79
CA GLY A 401 -1.94 4.72 8.05
C GLY A 401 -0.82 5.16 9.00
N ILE A 402 0.41 5.23 8.51
CA ILE A 402 1.59 5.67 9.27
C ILE A 402 2.24 6.90 8.65
N THR A 403 2.87 7.73 9.49
CA THR A 403 3.73 8.83 9.02
C THR A 403 5.07 8.33 8.50
N MET A 404 5.84 9.24 7.90
CA MET A 404 7.27 9.06 7.64
C MET A 404 8.03 8.67 8.93
N PRO A 405 9.11 7.87 8.84
CA PRO A 405 9.94 7.50 9.97
C PRO A 405 10.66 8.72 10.57
N VAL A 406 10.66 8.82 11.89
CA VAL A 406 11.44 9.81 12.65
C VAL A 406 12.51 9.10 13.44
N SER A 407 13.78 9.36 13.15
CA SER A 407 14.89 8.83 13.95
C SER A 407 14.97 9.58 15.28
N VAL A 408 15.16 8.85 16.38
CA VAL A 408 15.21 9.42 17.72
C VAL A 408 16.30 8.72 18.53
N THR A 409 17.20 9.49 19.16
CA THR A 409 18.26 8.96 20.02
C THR A 409 18.09 9.53 21.42
N THR A 410 18.00 8.65 22.42
CA THR A 410 17.97 9.05 23.83
C THR A 410 19.34 9.51 24.28
N LYS A 411 19.36 10.48 25.19
CA LYS A 411 20.60 11.06 25.72
C LYS A 411 21.38 10.04 26.57
N MET A 412 22.69 10.17 26.59
CA MET A 412 23.58 9.33 27.41
C MET A 412 23.55 9.79 28.87
N ASP A 413 23.62 11.10 29.10
CA ASP A 413 23.75 11.71 30.41
C ASP A 413 22.39 11.92 31.09
N ALA A 414 22.38 11.84 32.41
CA ALA A 414 21.19 12.10 33.23
C ALA A 414 21.00 13.59 33.57
N ASN A 415 21.93 14.44 33.13
CA ASN A 415 21.97 15.86 33.48
C ASN A 415 20.95 16.70 32.70
N CYS A 416 20.26 16.12 31.72
CA CYS A 416 19.22 16.78 30.94
C CYS A 416 17.87 16.11 31.15
N ARG A 417 16.82 16.88 31.39
CA ARG A 417 15.44 16.41 31.57
C ARG A 417 14.47 17.23 30.73
N ILE A 418 13.57 16.58 29.98
CA ILE A 418 12.56 17.30 29.20
C ILE A 418 11.64 18.08 30.15
N ILE A 419 11.29 19.31 29.81
CA ILE A 419 10.16 20.05 30.41
C ILE A 419 9.25 20.58 29.30
N TYR A 420 7.95 20.66 29.56
CA TYR A 420 6.95 21.11 28.60
C TYR A 420 5.66 21.57 29.31
N ASP A 421 4.73 22.18 28.57
CA ASP A 421 3.44 22.72 29.08
C ASP A 421 3.60 23.73 30.23
N LEU A 422 4.63 24.57 30.16
CA LEU A 422 4.87 25.66 31.10
C LEU A 422 3.76 26.74 30.99
N PRO A 423 3.13 27.17 32.10
CA PRO A 423 2.08 28.19 32.07
C PRO A 423 2.51 29.54 31.47
N PHE A 424 3.66 30.07 31.86
CA PHE A 424 4.19 31.32 31.33
C PHE A 424 4.98 31.06 30.05
N CYS A 425 6.11 30.36 30.07
CA CYS A 425 6.92 30.02 28.90
C CYS A 425 6.33 28.90 28.03
N ASN A 426 5.07 29.05 27.62
CA ASN A 426 4.24 28.07 26.92
C ASN A 426 4.73 27.58 25.54
N GLN A 427 5.85 28.12 25.05
CA GLN A 427 6.51 27.64 23.83
C GLN A 427 7.69 26.70 24.12
N VAL A 428 8.06 26.52 25.40
CA VAL A 428 9.17 25.67 25.82
C VAL A 428 8.72 24.20 25.86
N ALA A 429 9.51 23.36 25.21
CA ALA A 429 9.31 21.92 25.11
C ALA A 429 10.62 21.24 24.68
N TYR A 430 11.56 21.19 25.61
CA TYR A 430 12.90 20.65 25.36
C TYR A 430 13.56 20.31 26.70
N SER A 431 14.73 19.68 26.64
CA SER A 431 15.50 19.29 27.80
C SER A 431 16.25 20.45 28.42
N VAL A 432 16.25 20.49 29.74
CA VAL A 432 16.90 21.50 30.57
C VAL A 432 17.87 20.82 31.54
N PRO A 433 18.91 21.55 31.99
CA PRO A 433 19.87 20.98 32.92
C PRO A 433 19.23 20.71 34.28
N ILE A 434 19.61 19.60 34.89
CA ILE A 434 19.15 19.13 36.19
C ILE A 434 20.27 18.33 36.85
N ASN A 435 20.26 18.27 38.18
CA ASN A 435 21.00 17.25 38.91
C ASN A 435 20.07 16.07 39.28
N PRO A 436 20.34 14.87 38.75
CA PRO A 436 19.49 13.70 38.96
C PRO A 436 19.48 13.22 40.42
N ASP A 437 20.47 13.58 41.23
CA ASP A 437 20.57 13.16 42.64
C ASP A 437 19.75 14.07 43.57
N THR A 438 19.58 15.35 43.21
CA THR A 438 18.88 16.33 44.06
C THR A 438 17.41 16.48 43.71
N PHE A 439 17.05 16.25 42.45
CA PHE A 439 15.67 16.33 42.00
C PHE A 439 15.09 14.93 41.90
N ASN A 440 14.04 14.66 42.67
CA ASN A 440 13.31 13.40 42.54
C ASN A 440 12.77 13.30 41.11
N THR A 441 13.18 12.25 40.40
CA THR A 441 12.83 11.97 39.01
C THR A 441 11.33 11.76 38.78
N ASP A 442 10.54 11.62 39.84
CA ASP A 442 9.11 11.32 39.78
C ASP A 442 8.22 12.55 39.45
N ASN A 443 8.71 13.79 39.62
CA ASN A 443 7.87 14.99 39.38
C ASN A 443 8.53 16.02 38.45
N GLN A 444 8.50 15.70 37.15
CA GLN A 444 8.91 16.61 36.06
C GLN A 444 8.22 17.99 36.12
N TRP A 445 6.99 18.05 36.63
CA TRP A 445 6.21 19.28 36.69
C TRP A 445 6.76 20.30 37.68
N ASP A 446 7.34 19.84 38.80
CA ASP A 446 7.99 20.74 39.75
C ASP A 446 9.21 21.43 39.12
N LEU A 447 9.98 20.70 38.31
CA LEU A 447 11.11 21.25 37.57
C LEU A 447 10.64 22.29 36.55
N ALA A 448 9.63 21.95 35.76
CA ALA A 448 9.04 22.88 34.80
C ALA A 448 8.52 24.15 35.49
N TYR A 449 7.84 24.02 36.62
CA TYR A 449 7.30 25.13 37.40
C TYR A 449 8.41 26.04 37.97
N GLN A 450 9.52 25.48 38.46
CA GLN A 450 10.65 26.27 38.97
C GLN A 450 11.32 27.10 37.88
N TYR A 451 11.59 26.50 36.72
CA TYR A 451 12.10 27.22 35.55
C TYR A 451 11.14 28.33 35.09
N ASP A 452 9.84 28.02 35.04
CA ASP A 452 8.81 28.95 34.59
C ASP A 452 8.64 30.14 35.54
N THR A 453 8.65 29.89 36.85
CA THR A 453 8.53 30.92 37.89
C THR A 453 9.68 31.91 37.80
N GLN A 454 10.92 31.42 37.68
CA GLN A 454 12.10 32.26 37.55
C GLN A 454 12.09 33.11 36.26
N ALA A 455 11.57 32.57 35.15
CA ALA A 455 11.39 33.34 33.92
C ALA A 455 10.30 34.41 34.07
N LEU A 456 9.19 34.09 34.73
CA LEU A 456 8.10 35.03 35.01
C LEU A 456 8.56 36.20 35.89
N GLU A 457 9.28 35.94 36.98
CA GLU A 457 9.82 36.98 37.87
C GLU A 457 10.74 37.96 37.13
N LYS A 458 11.56 37.46 36.19
CA LYS A 458 12.41 38.30 35.33
C LYS A 458 11.61 39.09 34.28
N PHE A 459 10.41 38.61 33.93
CA PHE A 459 9.53 39.27 32.96
C PHE A 459 8.70 40.39 33.59
N GLU A 460 8.32 40.30 34.86
CA GLU A 460 7.41 41.26 35.52
C GLU A 460 7.82 42.73 35.37
N PRO A 461 9.08 43.14 35.59
CA PRO A 461 9.48 44.54 35.42
C PRO A 461 9.26 45.07 34.00
N PHE A 462 9.52 44.22 32.99
CA PHE A 462 9.28 44.55 31.59
C PHE A 462 7.78 44.67 31.31
N SER A 463 6.96 43.74 31.82
CA SER A 463 5.51 43.78 31.67
C SER A 463 4.92 45.08 32.24
N VAL A 464 5.38 45.49 33.42
CA VAL A 464 4.98 46.76 34.05
C VAL A 464 5.40 47.95 33.18
N ALA A 465 6.63 47.98 32.66
CA ALA A 465 7.09 49.04 31.77
C ALA A 465 6.27 49.11 30.46
N LEU A 466 5.93 47.97 29.86
CA LEU A 466 5.15 47.91 28.63
C LEU A 466 3.67 48.30 28.84
N SER A 467 3.10 47.97 30.00
CA SER A 467 1.70 48.30 30.34
C SER A 467 1.41 49.80 30.47
N GLN A 468 2.45 50.64 30.57
CA GLN A 468 2.32 52.09 30.53
C GLN A 468 1.86 52.60 29.15
N PHE A 469 1.88 51.74 28.13
CA PHE A 469 1.46 52.04 26.77
C PHE A 469 0.09 51.42 26.46
N ASN A 470 -0.72 52.13 25.68
CA ASN A 470 -2.00 51.60 25.22
C ASN A 470 -1.78 50.67 24.02
N CYS A 471 -1.80 49.35 24.29
CA CYS A 471 -1.58 48.29 23.31
C CYS A 471 -2.54 48.26 22.13
N GLU A 472 -3.74 48.83 22.27
CA GLU A 472 -4.77 48.80 21.23
C GLU A 472 -4.58 49.90 20.18
N THR A 473 -3.92 51.00 20.56
CA THR A 473 -3.79 52.20 19.71
C THR A 473 -2.35 52.52 19.34
N THR A 474 -1.38 51.98 20.06
CA THR A 474 0.05 52.29 19.85
C THR A 474 0.69 51.31 18.89
N GLN A 475 0.96 51.76 17.67
CA GLN A 475 1.82 51.08 16.71
C GLN A 475 3.24 51.65 16.80
N TYR A 476 4.23 50.76 16.90
CA TYR A 476 5.65 51.13 16.97
C TYR A 476 6.31 51.15 15.58
N SER A 477 5.68 50.49 14.61
CA SER A 477 6.00 50.57 13.18
C SER A 477 4.72 50.32 12.36
N LEU A 478 4.82 50.34 11.03
CA LEU A 478 3.69 50.05 10.12
C LEU A 478 3.06 48.66 10.33
N VAL A 479 3.78 47.73 10.99
CA VAL A 479 3.36 46.32 11.14
C VAL A 479 3.54 45.75 12.55
N ARG A 480 4.01 46.54 13.53
CA ARG A 480 4.27 46.06 14.90
C ARG A 480 3.57 46.90 15.97
N ASN A 481 3.07 46.22 17.00
CA ASN A 481 2.42 46.84 18.16
C ASN A 481 2.94 46.25 19.49
N CYS A 482 2.31 46.66 20.60
CA CYS A 482 2.64 46.16 21.93
C CYS A 482 2.50 44.64 22.08
N THR A 483 1.53 44.01 21.42
CA THR A 483 1.33 42.56 21.47
C THR A 483 2.50 41.83 20.82
N ASP A 484 3.05 42.36 19.72
CA ASP A 484 4.27 41.82 19.12
C ASP A 484 5.47 41.96 20.05
N CYS A 485 5.69 43.15 20.62
CA CYS A 485 6.79 43.37 21.58
C CYS A 485 6.67 42.44 22.79
N TYR A 486 5.47 42.30 23.37
CA TYR A 486 5.21 41.41 24.48
C TYR A 486 5.55 39.96 24.13
N ARG A 487 5.08 39.47 22.98
CA ARG A 487 5.33 38.11 22.48
C ARG A 487 6.83 37.87 22.26
N ASP A 488 7.49 38.77 21.55
CA ASP A 488 8.88 38.58 21.12
C ASP A 488 9.85 38.72 22.30
N TYR A 489 9.61 39.67 23.23
CA TYR A 489 10.38 39.77 24.47
C TYR A 489 10.19 38.55 25.36
N LYS A 490 8.95 38.05 25.49
CA LYS A 490 8.66 36.82 26.23
C LYS A 490 9.40 35.61 25.62
N ALA A 491 9.35 35.44 24.30
CA ALA A 491 10.02 34.34 23.61
C ALA A 491 11.55 34.41 23.77
N TRP A 492 12.12 35.60 23.63
CA TRP A 492 13.54 35.84 23.88
C TRP A 492 13.91 35.54 25.34
N LEU A 493 13.17 36.10 26.31
CA LEU A 493 13.45 35.92 27.74
C LEU A 493 13.42 34.45 28.13
N CYS A 494 12.34 33.72 27.77
CA CYS A 494 12.24 32.29 28.04
C CYS A 494 13.42 31.50 27.47
N SER A 495 13.91 31.85 26.28
CA SER A 495 15.02 31.15 25.62
C SER A 495 16.40 31.48 26.21
N VAL A 496 16.57 32.64 26.85
CA VAL A 496 17.83 32.99 27.54
C VAL A 496 17.83 32.55 29.01
N THR A 497 16.66 32.44 29.65
CA THR A 497 16.54 32.05 31.06
C THR A 497 16.43 30.54 31.26
N ILE A 498 15.90 29.82 30.28
CA ILE A 498 15.70 28.37 30.30
C ILE A 498 16.65 27.75 29.26
N PRO A 499 17.84 27.30 29.68
CA PRO A 499 18.84 26.79 28.75
C PRO A 499 18.44 25.41 28.20
N ARG A 500 18.75 25.17 26.92
CA ARG A 500 18.57 23.87 26.27
C ARG A 500 19.77 22.98 26.55
N CYS A 501 19.54 21.77 27.04
CA CYS A 501 20.56 20.85 27.52
C CYS A 501 20.74 19.66 26.58
N THR A 502 21.98 19.28 26.32
CA THR A 502 22.39 18.04 25.66
C THR A 502 23.63 17.42 26.32
N ASP A 503 24.00 16.21 25.90
CA ASP A 503 25.10 15.42 26.49
C ASP A 503 26.44 16.16 26.43
N ALA A 504 27.28 16.00 27.46
CA ALA A 504 28.49 16.79 27.66
C ALA A 504 29.59 16.59 26.59
N SER A 505 29.49 15.52 25.78
CA SER A 505 30.41 15.21 24.68
C SER A 505 29.86 15.58 23.29
N SER A 506 28.68 16.19 23.22
CA SER A 506 27.97 16.44 21.96
C SER A 506 28.62 17.51 21.06
N SER A 507 29.55 18.30 21.59
CA SER A 507 30.36 19.26 20.83
C SER A 507 31.43 18.57 19.96
N GLY A 508 31.87 17.36 20.33
CA GLY A 508 32.97 16.63 19.68
C GLY A 508 32.59 15.87 18.41
N ASP A 509 31.31 15.51 18.25
CA ASP A 509 30.80 14.67 17.13
C ASP A 509 30.21 15.46 15.96
N LEU A 510 30.33 16.80 15.96
CA LEU A 510 29.76 17.65 14.92
C LEU A 510 30.66 17.74 13.68
N THR A 511 30.25 17.06 12.60
CA THR A 511 30.80 17.22 11.25
C THR A 511 29.84 18.03 10.38
N GLN A 512 30.30 19.16 9.84
CA GLN A 512 29.56 19.98 8.87
C GLN A 512 30.16 19.76 7.47
N GLY A 513 29.63 18.81 6.70
CA GLY A 513 30.14 18.54 5.36
C GLY A 513 31.62 18.10 5.35
N THR A 514 32.32 18.34 4.24
CA THR A 514 33.68 17.84 3.96
C THR A 514 34.83 18.70 4.52
N ASP A 515 34.54 19.75 5.27
CA ASP A 515 35.57 20.59 5.89
C ASP A 515 35.55 20.41 7.42
N ASP A 516 36.60 19.77 7.95
CA ASP A 516 36.85 19.57 9.37
C ASP A 516 37.15 20.92 10.08
N VAL A 517 36.15 21.71 10.48
CA VAL A 517 36.35 22.82 11.44
C VAL A 517 35.09 23.13 12.27
N VAL A 518 35.22 22.89 13.59
CA VAL A 518 34.54 23.53 14.73
C VAL A 518 33.04 23.21 14.89
N ALA A 519 32.70 22.63 16.05
CA ALA A 519 31.35 22.49 16.57
C ALA A 519 30.46 23.67 16.16
N ALA A 520 29.26 23.39 15.66
CA ALA A 520 28.31 24.42 15.24
C ALA A 520 28.28 25.54 16.30
N PRO A 521 28.36 26.83 15.92
CA PRO A 521 28.52 27.98 16.84
C PRO A 521 27.35 28.21 17.81
N ALA A 522 26.46 27.23 17.94
CA ALA A 522 25.34 27.20 18.87
C ALA A 522 25.54 26.20 20.03
N LEU A 523 26.58 25.35 20.06
CA LEU A 523 26.85 24.48 21.21
C LEU A 523 27.94 25.04 22.10
N GLN A 524 27.75 24.97 23.41
CA GLN A 524 28.72 25.38 24.41
C GLN A 524 28.80 24.36 25.55
N ASP A 525 29.98 23.78 25.75
CA ASP A 525 30.19 22.87 26.89
C ASP A 525 30.26 23.66 28.20
N ILE A 526 29.46 23.24 29.17
CA ILE A 526 29.31 23.89 30.47
C ILE A 526 29.89 22.95 31.53
N SER A 527 31.05 23.34 32.07
CA SER A 527 31.62 22.71 33.25
C SER A 527 30.75 22.97 34.49
N VAL A 528 30.94 22.18 35.54
CA VAL A 528 30.24 22.33 36.81
C VAL A 528 30.36 23.77 37.33
N ASN A 529 29.21 24.38 37.68
CA ASN A 529 29.10 25.77 38.17
C ASN A 529 29.58 26.86 37.19
N ALA A 530 29.46 26.61 35.88
CA ALA A 530 29.84 27.57 34.83
C ALA A 530 28.64 28.00 33.96
N SER A 531 27.40 27.84 34.43
CA SER A 531 26.22 28.25 33.68
C SER A 531 26.16 29.78 33.55
N ARG A 532 25.77 30.26 32.37
CA ARG A 532 25.47 31.69 32.16
C ARG A 532 24.27 32.18 32.97
N ASN A 533 23.44 31.27 33.48
CA ASN A 533 22.38 31.57 34.43
C ASN A 533 22.75 31.07 35.84
N PRO A 534 23.19 31.97 36.75
CA PRO A 534 23.59 31.58 38.11
C PRO A 534 22.49 30.88 38.92
N TRP A 535 21.22 31.07 38.57
CA TRP A 535 20.11 30.37 39.23
C TRP A 535 20.19 28.85 38.99
N VAL A 536 20.59 28.42 37.77
CA VAL A 536 20.73 27.01 37.41
C VAL A 536 21.80 26.36 38.29
N ASP A 537 22.98 26.99 38.39
CA ASP A 537 24.07 26.46 39.21
C ASP A 537 23.67 26.42 40.69
N ASN A 538 23.18 27.53 41.24
CA ASN A 538 22.89 27.61 42.68
C ASN A 538 21.71 26.73 43.12
N THR A 539 20.70 26.54 42.26
CA THR A 539 19.44 25.85 42.62
C THR A 539 19.44 24.40 42.18
N LEU A 540 19.87 24.14 40.94
CA LEU A 540 19.80 22.81 40.33
C LEU A 540 21.12 22.06 40.42
N ASN A 541 22.25 22.76 40.61
CA ASN A 541 23.60 22.18 40.74
C ASN A 541 23.89 21.03 39.74
N PRO A 542 23.64 21.22 38.42
CA PRO A 542 23.82 20.15 37.44
C PRO A 542 25.28 19.69 37.36
N GLY A 543 25.48 18.46 36.87
CA GLY A 543 26.80 17.98 36.46
C GLY A 543 27.32 18.70 35.21
N GLU A 544 28.26 18.10 34.49
CA GLU A 544 28.69 18.61 33.18
C GLU A 544 27.58 18.40 32.14
N TRP A 545 27.37 19.38 31.27
CA TRP A 545 26.37 19.32 30.21
C TRP A 545 26.76 20.27 29.08
N THR A 546 26.16 20.13 27.91
CA THR A 546 26.36 21.04 26.79
C THR A 546 25.10 21.85 26.56
N GLU A 547 25.24 23.16 26.46
CA GLU A 547 24.17 24.09 26.16
C GLU A 547 23.99 24.26 24.65
N LEU A 548 22.75 24.14 24.17
CA LEU A 548 22.35 24.67 22.87
C LEU A 548 21.89 26.13 23.04
N LEU A 549 22.75 27.05 22.62
CA LEU A 549 22.57 28.49 22.71
C LEU A 549 21.34 28.96 21.91
N PRO A 550 20.59 29.94 22.43
CA PRO A 550 19.45 30.52 21.73
C PRO A 550 19.90 31.25 20.46
N CYS A 551 19.08 31.23 19.41
CA CYS A 551 19.39 31.96 18.18
C CYS A 551 19.38 33.48 18.42
N ILE A 552 20.39 34.18 17.88
CA ILE A 552 20.48 35.65 17.98
C ILE A 552 19.27 36.38 17.37
N ASP A 553 18.56 35.74 16.43
CA ASP A 553 17.35 36.27 15.82
C ASP A 553 16.25 36.56 16.84
N LEU A 554 16.19 35.81 17.95
CA LEU A 554 15.27 36.10 19.03
C LEU A 554 15.51 37.50 19.59
N CYS A 555 16.77 37.91 19.74
CA CYS A 555 17.11 39.26 20.15
C CYS A 555 16.73 40.28 19.06
N TYR A 556 17.02 40.00 17.79
CA TYR A 556 16.66 40.91 16.70
C TYR A 556 15.14 41.12 16.59
N HIS A 557 14.34 40.09 16.87
CA HIS A 557 12.88 40.22 16.94
C HIS A 557 12.45 41.17 18.06
N VAL A 558 13.08 41.13 19.24
CA VAL A 558 12.82 42.10 20.31
C VAL A 558 13.12 43.52 19.85
N VAL A 559 14.29 43.75 19.25
CA VAL A 559 14.69 45.08 18.74
C VAL A 559 13.73 45.59 17.67
N GLN A 560 13.22 44.71 16.80
CA GLN A 560 12.28 45.07 15.74
C GLN A 560 10.86 45.33 16.24
N SER A 561 10.41 44.58 17.25
CA SER A 561 9.02 44.62 17.70
C SER A 561 8.79 45.59 18.84
N CYS A 562 9.81 45.90 19.64
CA CYS A 562 9.69 46.78 20.79
C CYS A 562 9.98 48.25 20.49
N PRO A 563 9.47 49.17 21.33
CA PRO A 563 9.65 50.60 21.10
C PRO A 563 11.11 51.05 21.16
N PRO A 564 11.55 51.98 20.29
CA PRO A 564 12.93 52.46 20.28
C PRO A 564 13.41 53.07 21.60
N PHE A 565 12.52 53.67 22.40
CA PHE A 565 12.88 54.27 23.69
C PHE A 565 13.21 53.24 24.77
N MET A 566 12.83 51.97 24.61
CA MET A 566 13.28 50.89 25.50
C MET A 566 14.75 50.52 25.25
N GLN A 567 15.35 51.03 24.16
CA GLN A 567 16.78 50.95 23.88
C GLN A 567 17.33 49.52 23.93
N PHE A 568 16.56 48.54 23.43
CA PHE A 568 17.07 47.20 23.25
C PHE A 568 18.11 47.17 22.13
N TYR A 569 19.25 46.55 22.41
CA TYR A 569 20.32 46.30 21.45
C TYR A 569 20.81 44.87 21.61
N CYS A 570 21.05 44.20 20.49
CA CYS A 570 21.68 42.88 20.51
C CYS A 570 23.19 43.01 20.64
N PRO A 571 23.85 42.10 21.38
CA PRO A 571 25.31 42.13 21.50
C PRO A 571 25.97 41.92 20.14
N THR A 572 27.22 42.38 20.02
CA THR A 572 28.06 42.23 18.82
C THR A 572 29.44 41.72 19.23
N GLY A 573 30.17 41.12 18.28
CA GLY A 573 31.51 40.57 18.53
C GLY A 573 31.50 39.38 19.49
N ASP A 574 32.58 39.22 20.27
CA ASP A 574 32.85 38.06 21.13
C ASP A 574 31.75 37.79 22.17
N LEU A 575 31.07 38.84 22.64
CA LEU A 575 29.97 38.69 23.61
C LEU A 575 28.75 37.98 23.01
N ALA A 576 28.51 38.17 21.71
CA ALA A 576 27.38 37.54 21.06
C ALA A 576 27.64 36.05 20.79
N THR A 577 28.88 35.66 20.48
CA THR A 577 29.27 34.26 20.23
C THR A 577 29.27 33.37 21.47
N VAL A 578 29.32 33.95 22.68
CA VAL A 578 29.23 33.20 23.95
C VAL A 578 27.82 33.20 24.56
N GLN A 579 26.84 33.85 23.92
CA GLN A 579 25.48 33.97 24.43
C GLN A 579 24.42 33.48 23.44
N TYR A 580 24.74 33.48 22.15
CA TYR A 580 23.81 33.17 21.08
C TYR A 580 24.46 32.29 20.01
N GLY A 581 23.64 31.40 19.46
CA GLY A 581 23.93 30.75 18.18
C GLY A 581 23.60 31.67 17.01
N TYR A 582 24.33 31.51 15.92
CA TYR A 582 24.09 32.21 14.66
C TYR A 582 23.57 31.25 13.60
N TRP A 583 22.69 31.74 12.73
CA TRP A 583 22.34 31.02 11.52
C TRP A 583 23.57 30.79 10.66
N GLN A 584 23.86 29.53 10.40
CA GLN A 584 24.73 29.10 9.34
C GLN A 584 23.91 28.26 8.35
N GLN A 585 24.26 28.31 7.07
CA GLN A 585 23.64 27.42 6.10
C GLN A 585 24.18 26.01 6.32
N GLY A 586 23.33 25.09 6.77
CA GLY A 586 23.65 23.70 7.03
C GLY A 586 22.64 23.08 7.98
N THR A 587 22.55 21.75 8.00
CA THR A 587 21.77 21.00 8.99
C THR A 587 22.73 20.51 10.07
N VAL A 588 22.46 20.80 11.34
CA VAL A 588 23.28 20.29 12.44
C VAL A 588 22.53 19.15 13.11
N HIS A 589 23.14 17.97 13.15
CA HIS A 589 22.59 16.81 13.84
C HIS A 589 23.28 16.67 15.19
N VAL A 590 22.55 16.87 16.29
CA VAL A 590 23.02 16.59 17.65
C VAL A 590 22.19 15.44 18.19
N ASN A 591 22.80 14.27 18.39
CA ASN A 591 22.09 13.07 18.85
C ASN A 591 20.80 12.80 18.05
N SER A 592 20.89 12.85 16.72
CA SER A 592 19.77 12.67 15.77
C SER A 592 18.65 13.74 15.83
N THR A 593 18.78 14.74 16.69
CA THR A 593 17.93 15.95 16.67
C THR A 593 18.49 16.89 15.62
N THR A 594 17.65 17.31 14.69
CA THR A 594 18.03 18.22 13.60
C THR A 594 17.75 19.65 14.04
N HIS A 595 18.80 20.46 14.13
CA HIS A 595 18.75 21.87 14.48
C HIS A 595 18.91 22.79 13.28
#